data_AF-A0A935JGH4-F1
#
_entry.id   AF-A0A935JGH4-F1
#
_cell.length_a   1.000
_cell.length_b   1.000
_cell.length_c   1.000
_cell.angle_alpha   90.00
_cell.angle_beta   90.00
_cell.angle_gamma   90.00
#
_symmetry.space_group_name_H-M   'P 1'
#
loop_
_entity.id
_entity.type
_entity.pdbx_description
1 polymer ?
#
loop_
_entity_poly.entity_id
_entity_poly.type
_entity_poly.pdbx_seq_one_letter_code
_entity_poly.pdbx_strand_id
1 'polypeptide(L)'
;MEELQNSQRYLCWLLVITIAGSLAVVIFVLIVDPYRQYGIVQYRGFNIIKPTLERYQNEIKLSQVKRLKPDVLILGNSRAEIGFDPDAPVFNQKGLSAYNLSIPGIGIETVYQQLLYLTKNGINPGLIFLGLDFLDFIDLPSQQEVNASIDPSQYLIDQQRKIESWFWRFDSMFSLASVKDAFRTLAIQNNEEAAIITFHGFNPLNEYKPIVRAEGYYKLFSTKSTRKC
;
A
#
# COMPACT_ATOMS: atom_id res chain seq x y z
N MET A 1 52.06 20.45 -0.17
CA MET A 1 51.73 19.03 -0.49
C MET A 1 50.99 18.34 0.65
N GLU A 2 51.35 18.61 1.91
CA GLU A 2 50.70 18.03 3.10
C GLU A 2 49.21 18.42 3.27
N GLU A 3 48.83 19.68 2.98
CA GLU A 3 47.42 20.13 3.03
C GLU A 3 46.53 19.45 1.98
N LEU A 4 47.04 19.23 0.76
CA LEU A 4 46.32 18.49 -0.29
C LEU A 4 46.08 17.03 0.14
N GLN A 5 47.08 16.41 0.79
CA GLN A 5 46.98 15.02 1.24
C GLN A 5 46.00 14.85 2.42
N ASN A 6 45.93 15.82 3.34
CA ASN A 6 44.94 15.85 4.41
C ASN A 6 43.52 16.12 3.89
N SER A 7 43.37 16.99 2.88
CA SER A 7 42.08 17.27 2.24
C SER A 7 41.52 16.04 1.51
N GLN A 8 42.37 15.30 0.80
CA GLN A 8 42.00 14.03 0.16
C GLN A 8 41.57 12.97 1.17
N ARG A 9 42.32 12.82 2.28
CA ARG A 9 41.95 11.91 3.38
C ARG A 9 40.61 12.27 4.00
N TYR A 10 40.37 13.56 4.26
CA TYR A 10 39.09 14.05 4.79
C TYR A 10 37.93 13.73 3.84
N LEU A 11 38.08 14.02 2.54
CA LEU A 11 37.07 13.71 1.53
C LEU A 11 36.79 12.21 1.42
N CYS A 12 37.83 11.36 1.48
CA CYS A 12 37.67 9.91 1.52
C CYS A 12 36.90 9.45 2.76
N TRP A 13 37.23 9.95 3.95
CA TRP A 13 36.51 9.60 5.18
C TRP A 13 35.06 10.07 5.16
N LEU A 14 34.80 11.29 4.70
CA LEU A 14 33.44 11.82 4.55
C LEU A 14 32.60 10.96 3.60
N LEU A 15 33.19 10.56 2.47
CA LEU A 15 32.54 9.68 1.50
C LEU A 15 32.27 8.29 2.10
N VAL A 16 33.23 7.70 2.79
CA VAL A 16 33.06 6.40 3.46
C VAL A 16 31.96 6.44 4.51
N ILE A 17 31.94 7.47 5.37
CA ILE A 17 30.92 7.61 6.41
C ILE A 17 29.53 7.82 5.79
N THR A 18 29.43 8.62 4.73
CA THR A 18 28.16 8.87 4.04
C THR A 18 27.62 7.60 3.39
N ILE A 19 28.48 6.82 2.72
CA ILE A 19 28.10 5.54 2.12
C ILE A 19 27.72 4.53 3.20
N ALA A 20 28.51 4.41 4.26
CA ALA A 20 28.23 3.49 5.38
C ALA A 20 26.90 3.83 6.06
N GLY A 21 26.62 5.10 6.32
CA GLY A 21 25.35 5.55 6.88
C GLY A 21 24.17 5.26 5.95
N SER A 22 24.32 5.51 4.65
CA SER A 22 23.29 5.23 3.64
C SER A 22 22.99 3.72 3.55
N LEU A 23 24.03 2.89 3.55
CA LEU A 23 23.90 1.43 3.56
C LEU A 23 23.22 0.92 4.84
N ALA A 24 23.56 1.47 6.00
CA ALA A 24 22.92 1.11 7.26
C ALA A 24 21.40 1.39 7.23
N VAL A 25 20.99 2.53 6.66
CA VAL A 25 19.57 2.87 6.47
C VAL A 25 18.88 1.87 5.56
N VAL A 26 19.47 1.54 4.41
CA VAL A 26 18.89 0.57 3.47
C VAL A 26 18.76 -0.81 4.13
N ILE A 27 19.80 -1.28 4.81
CA ILE A 27 19.79 -2.57 5.51
C ILE A 27 18.71 -2.59 6.58
N PHE A 28 18.55 -1.51 7.34
CA PHE A 28 17.50 -1.39 8.35
C PHE A 28 16.09 -1.53 7.73
N VAL A 29 15.81 -0.78 6.66
CA VAL A 29 14.51 -0.85 5.97
C VAL A 29 14.27 -2.23 5.35
N LEU A 30 15.31 -2.86 4.78
CA LEU A 30 15.23 -4.22 4.22
C LEU A 30 14.91 -5.29 5.27
N ILE A 31 15.51 -5.19 6.46
CA ILE A 31 15.31 -6.16 7.55
C ILE A 31 13.92 -5.97 8.17
N VAL A 32 13.52 -4.73 8.46
CA VAL A 32 12.21 -4.46 9.07
C VAL A 32 11.08 -4.71 8.06
N ASP A 33 11.31 -4.36 6.80
CA ASP A 33 10.40 -4.55 5.67
C ASP A 33 8.99 -4.00 5.95
N PRO A 34 8.82 -2.67 6.14
CA PRO A 34 7.53 -2.09 6.52
C PRO A 34 6.41 -2.35 5.52
N TYR A 35 6.76 -2.65 4.26
CA TYR A 35 5.82 -2.81 3.14
C TYR A 35 5.62 -4.26 2.67
N ARG A 36 6.26 -5.23 3.35
CA ARG A 36 6.17 -6.67 3.01
C ARG A 36 6.62 -6.96 1.57
N GLN A 37 7.69 -6.31 1.14
CA GLN A 37 8.27 -6.45 -0.18
C GLN A 37 9.34 -7.54 -0.24
N TYR A 38 10.16 -7.67 0.81
CA TYR A 38 11.37 -8.51 0.79
C TYR A 38 11.22 -9.79 1.59
N GLY A 39 10.53 -9.74 2.74
CA GLY A 39 10.28 -10.91 3.58
C GLY A 39 11.52 -11.58 4.17
N ILE A 40 12.64 -10.86 4.32
CA ILE A 40 13.93 -11.43 4.79
C ILE A 40 13.82 -11.93 6.23
N VAL A 41 13.16 -11.16 7.09
CA VAL A 41 12.91 -11.51 8.50
C VAL A 41 11.41 -11.39 8.74
N GLN A 42 10.82 -12.36 9.45
CA GLN A 42 9.44 -12.31 9.91
C GLN A 42 9.37 -12.88 11.32
N TYR A 43 9.20 -12.00 12.32
CA TYR A 43 9.15 -12.43 13.71
C TYR A 43 8.09 -11.68 14.51
N ARG A 44 7.37 -12.42 15.36
CA ARG A 44 6.28 -11.88 16.19
C ARG A 44 6.85 -10.92 17.24
N GLY A 45 6.25 -9.74 17.37
CA GLY A 45 6.79 -8.71 18.26
C GLY A 45 7.91 -7.88 17.63
N PHE A 46 8.35 -8.20 16.41
CA PHE A 46 9.38 -7.44 15.68
C PHE A 46 8.80 -6.77 14.44
N ASN A 47 8.31 -7.55 13.47
CA ASN A 47 7.89 -6.98 12.19
C ASN A 47 6.75 -7.72 11.49
N ILE A 48 5.97 -8.56 12.19
CA ILE A 48 4.81 -9.22 11.56
C ILE A 48 3.70 -8.21 11.24
N ILE A 49 3.42 -7.31 12.18
CA ILE A 49 2.38 -6.29 12.02
C ILE A 49 2.95 -5.15 11.17
N LYS A 50 2.24 -4.75 10.11
CA LYS A 50 2.69 -3.70 9.19
C LYS A 50 1.76 -2.49 9.28
N PRO A 51 2.29 -1.25 9.27
CA PRO A 51 1.45 -0.05 9.24
C PRO A 51 0.64 0.02 7.94
N THR A 52 -0.43 0.81 7.94
CA THR A 52 -1.19 1.14 6.73
C THR A 52 -0.28 1.76 5.66
N LEU A 53 -0.58 1.46 4.40
CA LEU A 53 0.16 2.00 3.27
C LEU A 53 -0.33 3.42 2.96
N GLU A 54 0.53 4.43 3.13
CA GLU A 54 0.22 5.82 2.74
C GLU A 54 0.72 6.13 1.32
N ARG A 55 1.77 5.44 0.87
CA ARG A 55 2.47 5.67 -0.40
C ARG A 55 2.54 4.38 -1.19
N TYR A 56 2.57 4.51 -2.52
CA TYR A 56 2.70 3.39 -3.46
C TYR A 56 1.70 2.25 -3.22
N GLN A 57 0.51 2.56 -2.72
CA GLN A 57 -0.48 1.55 -2.33
C GLN A 57 -0.83 0.63 -3.51
N ASN A 58 -1.00 1.23 -4.68
CA ASN A 58 -1.32 0.52 -5.92
C ASN A 58 -0.19 -0.42 -6.32
N GLU A 59 1.04 0.08 -6.40
CA GLU A 59 2.22 -0.67 -6.81
C GLU A 59 2.52 -1.81 -5.83
N ILE A 60 2.44 -1.53 -4.53
CA ILE A 60 2.67 -2.52 -3.47
C ILE A 60 1.57 -3.60 -3.52
N LYS A 61 0.28 -3.24 -3.50
CA LYS A 61 -0.81 -4.23 -3.51
C LYS A 61 -0.81 -5.06 -4.80
N LEU A 62 -0.58 -4.45 -5.97
CA LEU A 62 -0.47 -5.20 -7.24
C LEU A 62 0.74 -6.14 -7.23
N SER A 63 1.90 -5.71 -6.74
CA SER A 63 3.07 -6.57 -6.58
C SER A 63 2.78 -7.77 -5.66
N GLN A 64 2.04 -7.54 -4.57
CA GLN A 64 1.60 -8.60 -3.66
C GLN A 64 0.64 -9.58 -4.34
N VAL A 65 -0.34 -9.10 -5.12
CA VAL A 65 -1.23 -9.95 -5.92
C VAL A 65 -0.45 -10.78 -6.94
N LYS A 66 0.55 -10.20 -7.62
CA LYS A 66 1.42 -10.94 -8.55
C LYS A 66 2.17 -12.08 -7.87
N ARG A 67 2.58 -11.88 -6.63
CA ARG A 67 3.31 -12.87 -5.83
C ARG A 67 2.40 -13.95 -5.24
N LEU A 68 1.25 -13.56 -4.72
CA LEU A 68 0.33 -14.45 -4.01
C LEU A 68 -0.59 -15.23 -4.96
N LYS A 69 -0.94 -14.66 -6.12
CA LYS A 69 -1.87 -15.21 -7.11
C LYS A 69 -3.17 -15.75 -6.45
N PRO A 70 -3.92 -14.89 -5.75
CA PRO A 70 -5.13 -15.30 -5.03
C PRO A 70 -6.23 -15.76 -5.99
N ASP A 71 -7.09 -16.66 -5.51
CA ASP A 71 -8.26 -17.15 -6.24
C ASP A 71 -9.36 -16.08 -6.35
N VAL A 72 -9.43 -15.23 -5.32
CA VAL A 72 -10.45 -14.19 -5.17
C VAL A 72 -9.79 -12.82 -5.05
N LEU A 73 -10.24 -11.86 -5.85
CA LEU A 73 -9.86 -10.45 -5.69
C LEU A 73 -11.04 -9.62 -5.21
N ILE A 74 -10.82 -8.87 -4.14
CA ILE A 74 -11.74 -7.82 -3.67
C ILE A 74 -11.20 -6.50 -4.21
N LEU A 75 -12.02 -5.81 -4.99
CA LEU A 75 -11.71 -4.57 -5.69
C LEU A 75 -12.71 -3.48 -5.30
N GLY A 76 -12.27 -2.23 -5.30
CA GLY A 76 -13.13 -1.08 -5.05
C GLY A 76 -12.41 0.06 -4.35
N ASN A 77 -13.20 0.97 -3.79
CA ASN A 77 -12.72 2.16 -3.10
C ASN A 77 -12.50 1.91 -1.58
N SER A 78 -12.41 2.99 -0.80
CA SER A 78 -12.24 2.94 0.66
C SER A 78 -13.27 2.07 1.39
N ARG A 79 -14.52 2.00 0.90
CA ARG A 79 -15.57 1.17 1.52
C ARG A 79 -15.30 -0.32 1.30
N ALA A 80 -14.83 -0.69 0.11
CA ALA A 80 -14.48 -2.07 -0.19
C ALA A 80 -13.22 -2.51 0.59
N GLU A 81 -12.28 -1.60 0.83
CA GLU A 81 -11.07 -1.89 1.61
C GLU A 81 -11.40 -2.30 3.05
N ILE A 82 -12.32 -1.60 3.70
CA ILE A 82 -12.66 -1.81 5.12
C ILE A 82 -13.85 -2.75 5.32
N GLY A 83 -14.69 -2.92 4.29
CA GLY A 83 -15.97 -3.63 4.38
C GLY A 83 -15.89 -5.12 4.05
N PHE A 84 -14.91 -5.54 3.23
CA PHE A 84 -14.77 -6.93 2.81
C PHE A 84 -13.47 -7.53 3.32
N ASP A 85 -13.58 -8.42 4.30
CA ASP A 85 -12.46 -9.14 4.88
C ASP A 85 -12.06 -10.33 3.97
N PRO A 86 -10.83 -10.33 3.40
CA PRO A 86 -10.32 -11.47 2.63
C PRO A 86 -10.10 -12.74 3.46
N ASP A 87 -10.00 -12.63 4.78
CA ASP A 87 -9.86 -13.77 5.68
C ASP A 87 -11.22 -14.31 6.18
N ALA A 88 -12.32 -13.82 5.62
CA ALA A 88 -13.67 -14.23 5.99
C ALA A 88 -13.88 -15.76 5.84
N PRO A 89 -14.63 -16.41 6.77
CA PRO A 89 -14.82 -17.86 6.75
C PRO A 89 -15.36 -18.43 5.43
N VAL A 90 -16.13 -17.65 4.67
CA VAL A 90 -16.71 -18.06 3.38
C VAL A 90 -15.66 -18.44 2.32
N PHE A 91 -14.48 -17.81 2.36
CA PHE A 91 -13.38 -18.12 1.43
C PHE A 91 -12.65 -19.38 1.87
N ASN A 92 -12.28 -19.43 3.15
CA ASN A 92 -11.58 -20.58 3.74
C ASN A 92 -12.40 -21.88 3.64
N GLN A 93 -13.72 -21.82 3.87
CA GLN A 93 -14.62 -22.99 3.75
C GLN A 93 -14.70 -23.53 2.32
N LYS A 94 -14.46 -22.69 1.31
CA LYS A 94 -14.41 -23.07 -0.10
C LYS A 94 -13.00 -23.41 -0.58
N GLY A 95 -12.00 -23.37 0.30
CA GLY A 95 -10.59 -23.56 -0.05
C GLY A 95 -10.04 -22.45 -0.97
N LEU A 96 -10.65 -21.26 -0.92
CA LEU A 96 -10.26 -20.12 -1.76
C LEU A 96 -9.38 -19.16 -0.96
N SER A 97 -8.30 -18.70 -1.58
CA SER A 97 -7.48 -17.59 -1.08
C SER A 97 -7.99 -16.27 -1.63
N ALA A 98 -8.25 -15.29 -0.75
CA ALA A 98 -8.71 -13.97 -1.15
C ALA A 98 -7.66 -12.89 -0.85
N TYR A 99 -7.68 -11.83 -1.63
CA TYR A 99 -6.85 -10.66 -1.40
C TYR A 99 -7.66 -9.38 -1.64
N ASN A 100 -7.53 -8.42 -0.73
CA ASN A 100 -8.14 -7.10 -0.85
C ASN A 100 -7.21 -6.11 -1.55
N LEU A 101 -7.49 -5.88 -2.84
CA LEU A 101 -6.81 -4.94 -3.72
C LEU A 101 -7.52 -3.57 -3.77
N SER A 102 -8.57 -3.36 -2.98
CA SER A 102 -9.25 -2.07 -2.90
C SER A 102 -8.31 -0.97 -2.40
N ILE A 103 -8.48 0.25 -2.92
CA ILE A 103 -7.64 1.41 -2.55
C ILE A 103 -8.56 2.59 -2.19
N PRO A 104 -8.32 3.29 -1.08
CA PRO A 104 -9.06 4.51 -0.76
C PRO A 104 -8.97 5.57 -1.86
N GLY A 105 -10.11 6.15 -2.22
CA GLY A 105 -10.18 7.30 -3.12
C GLY A 105 -9.96 7.00 -4.61
N ILE A 106 -9.85 5.73 -5.02
CA ILE A 106 -9.83 5.38 -6.45
C ILE A 106 -11.25 5.18 -6.97
N GLY A 107 -11.48 5.58 -8.22
CA GLY A 107 -12.73 5.34 -8.94
C GLY A 107 -12.74 4.02 -9.72
N ILE A 108 -13.90 3.69 -10.28
CA ILE A 108 -14.14 2.45 -11.01
C ILE A 108 -13.22 2.25 -12.22
N GLU A 109 -12.81 3.34 -12.88
CA GLU A 109 -11.88 3.28 -14.01
C GLU A 109 -10.53 2.70 -13.59
N THR A 110 -9.97 3.17 -12.46
CA THR A 110 -8.69 2.66 -11.95
C THR A 110 -8.79 1.17 -11.59
N VAL A 111 -9.92 0.76 -11.00
CA VAL A 111 -10.20 -0.65 -10.70
C VAL A 111 -10.21 -1.51 -11.97
N TYR A 112 -10.94 -1.06 -13.01
CA TYR A 112 -11.00 -1.76 -14.29
C TYR A 112 -9.60 -1.95 -14.89
N GLN A 113 -8.79 -0.90 -14.83
CA GLN A 113 -7.45 -0.95 -15.39
C GLN A 113 -6.47 -1.80 -14.56
N GLN A 114 -6.60 -1.85 -13.24
CA GLN A 114 -5.87 -2.80 -12.40
C GLN A 114 -6.17 -4.24 -12.83
N LEU A 115 -7.44 -4.55 -13.09
CA LEU A 115 -7.85 -5.88 -13.54
C LEU A 115 -7.24 -6.19 -14.92
N LEU A 116 -7.32 -5.27 -15.88
CA LEU A 116 -6.68 -5.43 -17.19
C LEU A 116 -5.17 -5.65 -17.08
N TYR A 117 -4.49 -4.91 -16.20
CA TYR A 117 -3.06 -5.09 -15.94
C TYR A 117 -2.75 -6.51 -15.43
N LEU A 118 -3.54 -7.01 -14.47
CA LEU A 118 -3.37 -8.36 -13.92
C LEU A 118 -3.60 -9.45 -14.96
N THR A 119 -4.71 -9.36 -15.72
CA THR A 119 -5.05 -10.29 -16.81
C THR A 119 -3.94 -10.34 -17.86
N LYS A 120 -3.41 -9.19 -18.27
CA LYS A 120 -2.29 -9.11 -19.23
C LYS A 120 -1.00 -9.74 -18.70
N ASN A 121 -0.80 -9.74 -17.38
CA ASN A 121 0.32 -10.40 -16.71
C ASN A 121 0.04 -11.87 -16.36
N GLY A 122 -1.04 -12.47 -16.90
CA GLY A 122 -1.38 -13.88 -16.71
C GLY A 122 -1.97 -14.20 -15.32
N ILE A 123 -2.49 -13.20 -14.61
CA ILE A 123 -3.15 -13.36 -13.31
C ILE A 123 -4.64 -13.19 -13.52
N ASN A 124 -5.34 -14.31 -13.54
CA ASN A 124 -6.77 -14.38 -13.77
C ASN A 124 -7.45 -14.93 -12.51
N PRO A 125 -8.00 -14.07 -11.63
CA PRO A 125 -8.74 -14.55 -10.46
C PRO A 125 -9.99 -15.32 -10.90
N GLY A 126 -10.30 -16.41 -10.20
CA GLY A 126 -11.50 -17.20 -10.46
C GLY A 126 -12.78 -16.50 -9.99
N LEU A 127 -12.66 -15.56 -9.04
CA LEU A 127 -13.78 -14.79 -8.50
C LEU A 127 -13.36 -13.36 -8.19
N ILE A 128 -14.24 -12.40 -8.51
CA ILE A 128 -14.04 -10.98 -8.25
C ILE A 128 -15.20 -10.46 -7.41
N PHE A 129 -14.88 -9.86 -6.27
CA PHE A 129 -15.82 -9.04 -5.50
C PHE A 129 -15.54 -7.58 -5.81
N LEU A 130 -16.49 -6.95 -6.50
CA LEU A 130 -16.39 -5.56 -6.88
C LEU A 130 -17.28 -4.72 -5.97
N GLY A 131 -16.68 -3.96 -5.05
CA GLY A 131 -17.36 -2.98 -4.23
C GLY A 131 -17.53 -1.68 -5.01
N LEU A 132 -18.77 -1.44 -5.46
CA LEU A 132 -19.19 -0.20 -6.12
C LEU A 132 -19.90 0.70 -5.12
N ASP A 133 -19.71 2.01 -5.25
CA ASP A 133 -20.41 3.02 -4.47
C ASP A 133 -21.00 4.11 -5.38
N PHE A 134 -22.10 4.72 -4.94
CA PHE A 134 -22.73 5.83 -5.65
C PHE A 134 -21.77 7.01 -5.86
N LEU A 135 -20.86 7.24 -4.91
CA LEU A 135 -19.84 8.29 -5.02
C LEU A 135 -18.91 8.08 -6.23
N ASP A 136 -18.73 6.84 -6.70
CA ASP A 136 -17.90 6.55 -7.88
C ASP A 136 -18.54 7.09 -9.18
N PHE A 137 -19.79 7.54 -9.13
CA PHE A 137 -20.58 8.01 -10.27
C PHE A 137 -21.10 9.45 -10.14
N ILE A 138 -20.76 10.18 -9.07
CA ILE A 138 -21.23 11.57 -8.88
C ILE A 138 -20.45 12.55 -9.75
N ASP A 139 -19.13 12.36 -9.86
CA ASP A 139 -18.24 13.18 -10.69
C ASP A 139 -17.88 12.43 -11.97
N LEU A 140 -18.89 12.02 -12.75
CA LEU A 140 -18.65 11.43 -14.07
C LEU A 140 -18.02 12.51 -14.96
N PRO A 141 -16.81 12.27 -15.52
CA PRO A 141 -16.20 13.21 -16.45
C PRO A 141 -17.16 13.50 -17.60
N SER A 142 -17.19 14.75 -18.05
CA SER A 142 -18.00 15.15 -19.20
C SER A 142 -17.64 14.30 -20.42
N GLN A 143 -18.56 14.07 -21.37
CA GLN A 143 -18.26 13.24 -22.55
C GLN A 143 -17.03 13.73 -23.35
N GLN A 144 -16.68 15.02 -23.25
CA GLN A 144 -15.45 15.57 -23.83
C GLN A 144 -14.19 15.15 -23.06
N GLU A 145 -14.25 15.05 -21.75
CA GLU A 145 -13.17 14.49 -20.92
C GLU A 145 -13.04 12.99 -21.18
N VAL A 146 -14.12 12.23 -21.31
CA VAL A 146 -14.10 10.79 -21.66
C VAL A 146 -13.44 10.55 -23.03
N ASN A 147 -13.68 11.41 -24.01
CA ASN A 147 -13.06 11.34 -25.33
C ASN A 147 -11.60 11.84 -25.35
N ALA A 148 -11.21 12.68 -24.38
CA ALA A 148 -9.84 13.13 -24.18
C ALA A 148 -9.05 12.22 -23.20
N SER A 149 -9.74 11.40 -22.42
CA SER A 149 -9.17 10.55 -21.39
C SER A 149 -8.98 9.12 -21.90
N ILE A 150 -7.70 8.79 -22.02
CA ILE A 150 -7.13 7.50 -21.68
C ILE A 150 -7.56 6.36 -22.62
N ASP A 151 -6.79 6.21 -23.71
CA ASP A 151 -6.66 4.92 -24.38
C ASP A 151 -6.33 3.84 -23.32
N PRO A 152 -7.18 2.81 -23.13
CA PRO A 152 -6.91 1.74 -22.17
C PRO A 152 -5.53 1.12 -22.35
N SER A 153 -5.03 1.08 -23.59
CA SER A 153 -3.68 0.60 -23.87
C SER A 153 -2.60 1.54 -23.29
N GLN A 154 -2.81 2.85 -23.34
CA GLN A 154 -1.89 3.85 -22.78
C GLN A 154 -1.85 3.79 -21.25
N TYR A 155 -3.00 3.67 -20.58
CA TYR A 155 -3.02 3.48 -19.12
C TYR A 155 -2.33 2.18 -18.73
N LEU A 156 -2.57 1.09 -19.45
CA LEU A 156 -1.90 -0.18 -19.20
C LEU A 156 -0.39 -0.04 -19.34
N ILE A 157 0.09 0.67 -20.36
CA ILE A 157 1.50 0.99 -20.54
C ILE A 157 2.01 1.82 -19.37
N ASP A 158 1.30 2.87 -18.95
CA ASP A 158 1.72 3.75 -17.86
C ASP A 158 1.73 3.05 -16.50
N GLN A 159 0.73 2.21 -16.20
CA GLN A 159 0.75 1.41 -14.98
C GLN A 159 1.80 0.33 -15.03
N GLN A 160 1.98 -0.33 -16.17
CA GLN A 160 3.07 -1.28 -16.33
C GLN A 160 4.41 -0.60 -16.08
N ARG A 161 4.64 0.58 -16.65
CA ARG A 161 5.83 1.40 -16.38
C ARG A 161 5.95 1.80 -14.91
N LYS A 162 4.86 2.22 -14.24
CA LYS A 162 4.90 2.59 -12.82
C LYS A 162 5.23 1.39 -11.93
N ILE A 163 4.56 0.27 -12.12
CA ILE A 163 4.76 -0.96 -11.32
C ILE A 163 6.14 -1.57 -11.59
N GLU A 164 6.59 -1.57 -12.84
CA GLU A 164 7.92 -2.05 -13.22
C GLU A 164 9.03 -1.02 -12.96
N SER A 165 8.67 0.23 -12.65
CA SER A 165 9.64 1.28 -12.35
C SER A 165 10.49 0.89 -11.15
N TRP A 166 11.81 0.98 -11.32
CA TRP A 166 12.73 0.80 -10.22
C TRP A 166 12.61 1.94 -9.18
N PHE A 167 12.06 3.09 -9.56
CA PHE A 167 12.04 4.29 -8.72
C PHE A 167 11.21 4.12 -7.45
N TRP A 168 9.97 3.59 -7.55
CA TRP A 168 9.15 3.39 -6.35
C TRP A 168 9.78 2.36 -5.41
N ARG A 169 10.45 1.34 -5.97
CA ARG A 169 11.18 0.33 -5.18
C ARG A 169 12.34 0.98 -4.45
N PHE A 170 13.13 1.79 -5.16
CA PHE A 170 14.23 2.56 -4.58
C PHE A 170 13.74 3.53 -3.50
N ASP A 171 12.72 4.33 -3.78
CA ASP A 171 12.17 5.29 -2.82
C ASP A 171 11.56 4.57 -1.60
N SER A 172 10.91 3.42 -1.80
CA SER A 172 10.41 2.58 -0.71
C SER A 172 11.52 1.94 0.13
N MET A 173 12.77 1.88 -0.36
CA MET A 173 13.94 1.43 0.40
C MET A 173 14.71 2.58 1.05
N PHE A 174 14.83 3.69 0.33
CA PHE A 174 15.76 4.76 0.63
C PHE A 174 15.02 6.11 0.61
N SER A 175 14.04 6.24 1.50
CA SER A 175 13.38 7.52 1.79
C SER A 175 13.19 7.70 3.29
N LEU A 176 13.05 8.95 3.71
CA LEU A 176 12.74 9.28 5.10
C LEU A 176 11.40 8.66 5.53
N ALA A 177 10.43 8.56 4.60
CA ALA A 177 9.15 7.91 4.86
C ALA A 177 9.33 6.42 5.16
N SER A 178 10.16 5.70 4.40
CA SER A 178 10.44 4.28 4.66
C SER A 178 11.10 4.04 6.01
N VAL A 179 12.01 4.94 6.41
CA VAL A 179 12.64 4.87 7.73
C VAL A 179 11.61 5.11 8.84
N LYS A 180 10.76 6.13 8.68
CA LYS A 180 9.64 6.41 9.60
C LYS A 180 8.71 5.20 9.72
N ASP A 181 8.34 4.58 8.60
CA ASP A 181 7.46 3.42 8.58
C ASP A 181 8.13 2.17 9.16
N ALA A 182 9.45 2.01 9.00
CA ALA A 182 10.21 0.96 9.68
C ALA A 182 10.22 1.15 11.20
N PHE A 183 10.47 2.35 11.71
CA PHE A 183 10.34 2.62 13.15
C PHE A 183 8.90 2.41 13.65
N ARG A 184 7.90 2.87 12.88
CA ARG A 184 6.48 2.64 13.19
C ARG A 184 6.17 1.15 13.24
N THR A 185 6.69 0.36 12.30
CA THR A 185 6.56 -1.10 12.28
C THR A 185 7.04 -1.69 13.59
N LEU A 186 8.24 -1.34 14.06
CA LEU A 186 8.76 -1.85 15.34
C LEU A 186 7.89 -1.42 16.53
N ALA A 187 7.36 -0.19 16.51
CA ALA A 187 6.58 0.36 17.61
C ALA A 187 5.17 -0.25 17.77
N ILE A 188 4.53 -0.67 16.67
CA ILE A 188 3.12 -1.11 16.69
C ILE A 188 2.90 -2.60 16.98
N GLN A 189 3.96 -3.39 17.17
CA GLN A 189 3.85 -4.86 17.23
C GLN A 189 2.98 -5.39 18.38
N ASN A 190 2.84 -4.63 19.47
CA ASN A 190 2.02 -4.99 20.64
C ASN A 190 0.81 -4.05 20.81
N ASN A 191 0.42 -3.33 19.75
CA ASN A 191 -0.70 -2.40 19.79
C ASN A 191 -1.88 -2.93 18.95
N GLU A 192 -2.89 -3.46 19.62
CA GLU A 192 -4.12 -3.99 18.98
C GLU A 192 -4.99 -2.90 18.35
N GLU A 193 -4.75 -1.63 18.70
CA GLU A 193 -5.49 -0.46 18.23
C GLU A 193 -4.71 0.35 17.18
N ALA A 194 -3.56 -0.17 16.73
CA ALA A 194 -2.78 0.49 15.68
C ALA A 194 -3.46 0.37 14.31
N ALA A 195 -3.35 1.43 13.51
CA ALA A 195 -3.68 1.39 12.08
C ALA A 195 -2.68 0.48 11.34
N ILE A 196 -3.19 -0.61 10.77
CA ILE A 196 -2.40 -1.68 10.16
C ILE A 196 -2.98 -2.11 8.81
N ILE A 197 -2.16 -2.83 8.04
CA ILE A 197 -2.63 -3.60 6.88
C ILE A 197 -2.31 -5.10 7.07
N THR A 198 -3.32 -5.95 6.86
CA THR A 198 -3.15 -7.40 7.00
C THR A 198 -2.26 -8.00 5.91
N PHE A 199 -1.97 -9.30 6.02
CA PHE A 199 -1.23 -10.02 4.99
C PHE A 199 -1.95 -10.01 3.62
N HIS A 200 -3.28 -10.10 3.65
CA HIS A 200 -4.13 -10.12 2.46
C HIS A 200 -4.69 -8.74 2.08
N GLY A 201 -4.02 -7.65 2.47
CA GLY A 201 -4.31 -6.30 1.98
C GLY A 201 -5.51 -5.59 2.62
N PHE A 202 -6.05 -6.13 3.72
CA PHE A 202 -7.22 -5.60 4.43
C PHE A 202 -6.83 -4.55 5.48
N ASN A 203 -7.68 -3.54 5.64
CA ASN A 203 -7.57 -2.57 6.73
C ASN A 203 -8.71 -2.78 7.74
N PRO A 204 -8.43 -3.32 8.94
CA PRO A 204 -9.46 -3.60 9.95
C PRO A 204 -9.97 -2.37 10.71
N LEU A 205 -9.41 -1.17 10.47
CA LEU A 205 -9.76 0.08 11.17
C LEU A 205 -9.70 -0.02 12.71
N ASN A 206 -8.69 -0.71 13.22
CA ASN A 206 -8.48 -0.88 14.66
C ASN A 206 -8.33 0.45 15.41
N GLU A 207 -7.78 1.47 14.75
CA GLU A 207 -7.57 2.81 15.29
C GLU A 207 -8.87 3.57 15.60
N TYR A 208 -10.01 3.13 15.05
CA TYR A 208 -11.32 3.71 15.38
C TYR A 208 -11.87 3.19 16.70
N LYS A 209 -11.45 2.01 17.18
CA LYS A 209 -11.93 1.42 18.44
C LYS A 209 -11.77 2.36 19.65
N PRO A 210 -10.60 2.97 19.91
CA PRO A 210 -10.47 3.93 21.02
C PRO A 210 -11.36 5.16 20.85
N ILE A 211 -11.49 5.68 19.63
CA ILE A 211 -12.31 6.87 19.34
C ILE A 211 -13.78 6.56 19.64
N VAL A 212 -14.28 5.42 19.17
CA VAL A 212 -15.64 4.95 19.45
C VAL A 212 -15.88 4.76 20.95
N ARG A 213 -14.91 4.19 21.69
CA ARG A 213 -15.05 4.02 23.15
C ARG A 213 -15.10 5.35 23.90
N ALA A 214 -14.32 6.33 23.48
CA ALA A 214 -14.22 7.63 24.16
C ALA A 214 -15.38 8.58 23.79
N GLU A 215 -15.79 8.59 22.52
CA GLU A 215 -16.70 9.60 21.98
C GLU A 215 -18.08 9.07 21.57
N GLY A 216 -18.20 7.74 21.47
CA GLY A 216 -19.37 7.08 20.89
C GLY A 216 -19.45 7.23 19.37
N TYR A 217 -20.24 6.35 18.74
CA TYR A 217 -20.45 6.39 17.29
C TYR A 217 -21.09 7.69 16.81
N TYR A 218 -21.96 8.30 17.61
CA TYR A 218 -22.69 9.51 17.23
C TYR A 218 -21.76 10.67 16.83
N LYS A 219 -20.69 10.90 17.62
CA LYS A 219 -19.78 12.03 17.37
C LYS A 219 -19.04 11.88 16.05
N LEU A 220 -18.57 10.68 15.73
CA LEU A 220 -17.89 10.32 14.47
C LEU A 220 -18.74 10.67 13.22
N PHE A 221 -20.06 10.41 13.27
CA PHE A 221 -20.95 10.71 12.16
C PHE A 221 -21.41 12.18 12.13
N SER A 222 -21.58 12.81 13.30
CA SER A 222 -22.00 14.22 13.40
C SER A 222 -20.98 15.20 12.81
N THR A 223 -19.68 14.86 12.84
CA THR A 223 -18.62 15.68 12.24
C THR A 223 -18.67 15.64 10.70
N LYS A 224 -19.15 14.54 10.11
CA LYS A 224 -19.32 14.44 8.65
C LYS A 224 -20.54 15.22 8.16
N SER A 225 -21.61 15.33 8.95
CA SER A 225 -22.79 16.12 8.57
C SER A 225 -22.60 17.64 8.67
N THR A 226 -21.58 18.10 9.42
CA THR A 226 -21.32 19.53 9.63
C THR A 226 -20.26 20.13 8.69
N ARG A 227 -19.48 19.29 7.97
CA ARG A 227 -18.76 19.73 6.77
C ARG A 227 -19.77 19.85 5.63
N LYS A 228 -20.41 21.03 5.58
CA LYS A 228 -21.41 21.42 4.60
C LYS A 228 -20.94 21.21 3.16
N CYS A 229 -21.94 20.85 2.34
CA CYS A 229 -22.07 21.07 0.91
C CYS A 229 -21.45 22.39 0.43
#